data_AF-A0A7W1BBI3-F1
#
_entry.id   AF-A0A7W1BBI3-F1
#
_cell.length_a   1.000
_cell.length_b   1.000
_cell.length_c   1.000
_cell.angle_alpha   90.00
_cell.angle_beta   90.00
_cell.angle_gamma   90.00
#
_symmetry.space_group_name_H-M   'P 1'
#
loop_
_entity.id
_entity.type
_entity.pdbx_description
1 polymer ?
#
loop_
_entity_poly.entity_id
_entity_poly.type
_entity_poly.pdbx_seq_one_letter_code
_entity_poly.pdbx_strand_id
1 'polypeptide(L)'
;MSPKIVGLIAHTGKPGAAELVGQLQTEFERHGLAVLVETETAALAGRKQGRTIAELGAEADLLVVLGGDGTILNVVSRLEKTIKPIFGINIGSLGFLTCLNSSAYHEAVESIVSGKFALSERVLLSVQIV
;
A
#
# COMPACT_ATOMS: atom_id res chain seq x y z
N MET A 1 -9.81 10.60 -8.45
CA MET A 1 -8.73 9.97 -9.23
C MET A 1 -9.06 8.49 -9.33
N SER A 2 -8.93 7.86 -10.50
CA SER A 2 -9.07 6.41 -10.65
C SER A 2 -7.71 5.82 -11.00
N PRO A 3 -7.04 5.09 -10.09
CA PRO A 3 -5.69 4.59 -10.32
C PRO A 3 -5.70 3.49 -11.40
N LYS A 4 -4.70 3.47 -12.26
CA LYS A 4 -4.45 2.39 -13.22
C LYS A 4 -3.42 1.40 -12.70
N ILE A 5 -2.47 1.89 -11.90
CA ILE A 5 -1.38 1.09 -11.32
C ILE A 5 -1.43 1.21 -9.79
N VAL A 6 -1.55 0.07 -9.10
CA VAL A 6 -1.51 -0.03 -7.64
C VAL A 6 -0.19 -0.67 -7.21
N GLY A 7 0.53 -0.01 -6.29
CA GLY A 7 1.70 -0.59 -5.63
C GLY A 7 1.32 -1.24 -4.30
N LEU A 8 1.58 -2.54 -4.12
CA LEU A 8 1.35 -3.28 -2.89
C LEU A 8 2.61 -3.36 -2.04
N ILE A 9 2.49 -2.99 -0.76
CA ILE A 9 3.55 -3.09 0.24
C ILE A 9 2.96 -3.74 1.48
N ALA A 10 3.58 -4.78 2.02
CA ALA A 10 3.11 -5.47 3.22
C ALA A 10 4.18 -5.59 4.29
N HIS A 11 3.75 -5.52 5.56
CA HIS A 11 4.58 -5.92 6.68
C HIS A 11 4.70 -7.46 6.72
N THR A 12 5.84 -7.98 6.26
CA THR A 12 6.10 -9.42 6.11
C THR A 12 6.01 -10.24 7.41
N GLY A 13 6.32 -9.64 8.56
CA GLY A 13 6.18 -10.30 9.87
C GLY A 13 4.75 -10.45 10.42
N LYS A 14 3.70 -10.00 9.72
CA LYS A 14 2.30 -10.07 10.22
C LYS A 14 1.61 -11.35 9.73
N PRO A 15 0.97 -12.14 10.63
CA PRO A 15 0.15 -13.27 10.23
C PRO A 15 -0.94 -12.86 9.24
N GLY A 16 -1.17 -13.66 8.20
CA GLY A 16 -2.20 -13.40 7.17
C GLY A 16 -1.81 -12.38 6.09
N ALA A 17 -0.64 -11.73 6.20
CA ALA A 17 -0.19 -10.76 5.20
C ALA A 17 -0.05 -11.40 3.80
N ALA A 18 0.52 -12.60 3.71
CA ALA A 18 0.73 -13.32 2.45
C ALA A 18 -0.59 -13.60 1.71
N GLU A 19 -1.58 -14.09 2.45
CA GLU A 19 -2.91 -14.40 1.94
C GLU A 19 -3.60 -13.13 1.43
N LEU A 20 -3.58 -12.07 2.24
CA LEU A 20 -4.21 -10.79 1.89
C LEU A 20 -3.56 -10.13 0.66
N VAL A 21 -2.24 -10.21 0.51
CA VAL A 21 -1.53 -9.75 -0.69
C VAL A 21 -2.05 -10.48 -1.94
N GLY A 22 -2.19 -11.81 -1.86
CA GLY A 22 -2.71 -12.63 -2.95
C GLY A 22 -4.15 -12.30 -3.31
N GLN A 23 -5.00 -12.12 -2.29
CA GLN A 23 -6.41 -11.72 -2.47
C GLN A 23 -6.52 -10.34 -3.14
N LEU A 24 -5.85 -9.32 -2.60
CA LEU A 24 -5.89 -7.97 -3.15
C LEU A 24 -5.39 -7.91 -4.58
N GLN A 25 -4.30 -8.61 -4.87
CA GLN A 25 -3.80 -8.65 -6.22
C GLN A 25 -4.80 -9.26 -7.19
N THR A 26 -5.35 -10.43 -6.85
CA THR A 26 -6.35 -11.11 -7.69
C THR A 26 -7.55 -10.20 -7.96
N GLU A 27 -8.04 -9.51 -6.92
CA GLU A 27 -9.17 -8.60 -7.03
C GLU A 27 -8.85 -7.38 -7.89
N PHE A 28 -7.72 -6.70 -7.67
CA PHE A 28 -7.32 -5.54 -8.48
C PHE A 28 -7.12 -5.91 -9.96
N GLU A 29 -6.45 -7.03 -10.23
CA GLU A 29 -6.24 -7.52 -11.60
C GLU A 29 -7.56 -7.88 -12.28
N ARG A 30 -8.50 -8.50 -11.55
CA ARG A 30 -9.86 -8.79 -12.05
C ARG A 30 -10.61 -7.52 -12.45
N HIS A 31 -10.34 -6.40 -11.79
CA HIS A 31 -10.89 -5.09 -12.11
C HIS A 31 -10.06 -4.31 -13.15
N GLY A 32 -9.02 -4.91 -13.73
CA GLY A 32 -8.21 -4.33 -14.80
C GLY A 32 -7.13 -3.35 -14.32
N LEU A 33 -6.82 -3.33 -13.02
CA LEU A 33 -5.73 -2.52 -12.47
C LEU A 33 -4.43 -3.33 -12.53
N ALA A 34 -3.34 -2.69 -12.97
CA ALA A 34 -2.03 -3.30 -12.92
C ALA A 34 -1.50 -3.26 -11.48
N VAL A 35 -0.90 -4.36 -11.02
CA VAL A 35 -0.39 -4.49 -9.65
C VAL A 35 1.13 -4.63 -9.67
N LEU A 36 1.81 -3.65 -9.06
CA LEU A 36 3.23 -3.73 -8.76
C LEU A 36 3.40 -4.12 -7.29
N VAL A 37 4.40 -4.94 -6.98
CA VAL A 37 4.60 -5.47 -5.62
C VAL A 37 5.99 -5.16 -5.13
N GLU A 38 6.10 -4.74 -3.88
CA GLU A 38 7.38 -4.46 -3.23
C GLU A 38 8.20 -5.76 -3.06
N THR A 39 9.53 -5.67 -3.09
CA THR A 39 10.45 -6.83 -3.06
C THR A 39 10.21 -7.81 -1.91
N GLU A 40 10.15 -7.35 -0.66
CA GLU A 40 9.90 -8.22 0.50
C GLU A 40 8.46 -8.79 0.46
N THR A 41 7.52 -7.98 0.01
CA THR A 41 6.11 -8.35 -0.18
C THR A 41 5.94 -9.42 -1.27
N ALA A 42 6.72 -9.32 -2.34
CA ALA A 42 6.75 -10.29 -3.43
C ALA A 42 7.35 -11.62 -2.96
N ALA A 43 8.42 -11.58 -2.17
CA ALA A 43 9.01 -12.77 -1.56
C ALA A 43 8.00 -13.49 -0.65
N LEU A 44 7.23 -12.75 0.14
CA LEU A 44 6.14 -13.29 0.96
C LEU A 44 5.07 -14.01 0.13
N ALA A 45 4.76 -13.50 -1.06
CA ALA A 45 3.82 -14.10 -2.00
C ALA A 45 4.43 -15.19 -2.90
N GLY A 46 5.67 -15.63 -2.63
CA GLY A 46 6.35 -16.67 -3.40
C GLY A 46 6.84 -16.23 -4.79
N ARG A 47 7.08 -14.94 -5.00
CA ARG A 47 7.47 -14.37 -6.29
C ARG A 47 8.92 -13.95 -6.35
N LYS A 48 9.48 -14.04 -7.56
CA LYS A 48 10.90 -13.77 -7.83
C LYS A 48 11.21 -12.31 -8.21
N GLN A 49 10.19 -11.52 -8.54
CA GLN A 49 10.36 -10.14 -8.99
C GLN A 49 9.49 -9.21 -8.14
N GLY A 50 10.12 -8.17 -7.62
CA GLY A 50 9.45 -7.06 -6.94
C GLY A 50 10.09 -5.74 -7.34
N ARG A 51 9.68 -4.68 -6.65
CA ARG A 51 10.19 -3.31 -6.78
C ARG A 51 10.61 -2.79 -5.41
N THR A 52 11.60 -1.91 -5.38
CA THR A 52 11.87 -1.11 -4.19
C THR A 52 10.69 -0.17 -3.90
N ILE A 53 10.59 0.30 -2.65
CA ILE A 53 9.56 1.29 -2.27
C ILE A 53 9.70 2.58 -3.10
N ALA A 54 10.93 2.98 -3.42
CA ALA A 54 11.20 4.15 -4.26
C ALA A 54 10.70 3.95 -5.70
N GLU A 55 10.95 2.78 -6.30
CA GLU A 55 10.43 2.43 -7.63
C GLU A 55 8.89 2.41 -7.65
N LEU A 56 8.25 1.81 -6.64
CA LEU A 56 6.79 1.88 -6.51
C LEU A 56 6.28 3.32 -6.39
N GLY A 57 6.96 4.16 -5.61
CA GLY A 57 6.64 5.57 -5.49
C GLY A 57 6.76 6.35 -6.81
N ALA A 58 7.59 5.89 -7.75
CA ALA A 58 7.73 6.48 -9.07
C ALA A 58 6.68 5.94 -10.06
N GLU A 59 6.43 4.63 -10.06
CA GLU A 59 5.65 3.92 -11.08
C GLU A 59 4.15 3.81 -10.76
N ALA A 60 3.75 3.75 -9.48
CA ALA A 60 2.36 3.56 -9.09
C ALA A 60 1.57 4.87 -9.04
N ASP A 61 0.25 4.76 -9.22
CA ASP A 61 -0.71 5.85 -9.04
C ASP A 61 -1.18 5.94 -7.58
N LEU A 62 -1.25 4.78 -6.89
CA LEU A 62 -1.70 4.60 -5.52
C LEU A 62 -0.84 3.53 -4.85
N LEU A 63 -0.41 3.76 -3.61
CA LEU A 63 0.24 2.75 -2.78
C LEU A 63 -0.77 2.16 -1.79
N VAL A 64 -0.97 0.85 -1.80
CA VAL A 64 -1.76 0.14 -0.79
C VAL A 64 -0.78 -0.53 0.18
N VAL A 65 -0.85 -0.10 1.45
CA VAL A 65 0.08 -0.53 2.50
C VAL A 65 -0.65 -1.41 3.50
N LEU A 66 -0.24 -2.68 3.58
CA LEU A 66 -0.76 -3.69 4.49
C LEU A 66 0.09 -3.73 5.76
N GLY A 67 -0.41 -3.16 6.84
CA GLY A 67 0.35 -3.04 8.08
C GLY A 67 -0.25 -2.00 9.02
N GLY A 68 0.53 -1.55 10.00
CA GLY A 68 0.10 -0.50 10.93
C GLY A 68 0.63 0.87 10.53
N ASP A 69 0.43 1.84 11.42
CA ASP A 69 0.95 3.22 11.26
C ASP A 69 2.47 3.23 11.09
N GLY A 70 3.20 2.40 11.84
CA GLY A 70 4.65 2.25 11.70
C GLY A 70 5.08 1.76 10.31
N THR A 71 4.27 0.92 9.67
CA THR A 71 4.53 0.46 8.29
C THR A 71 4.36 1.62 7.31
N ILE A 72 3.29 2.40 7.46
CA ILE A 72 3.04 3.59 6.63
C ILE A 72 4.18 4.60 6.79
N LEU A 73 4.63 4.87 8.02
CA LEU A 73 5.75 5.78 8.27
C LEU A 73 7.06 5.28 7.66
N ASN A 74 7.34 3.98 7.74
CA ASN A 74 8.51 3.37 7.09
C ASN A 74 8.44 3.43 5.55
N VAL A 75 7.24 3.32 4.96
CA VAL A 75 7.06 3.54 3.52
C VAL A 75 7.35 5.00 3.17
N VAL A 76 6.73 5.94 3.90
CA VAL A 76 6.90 7.38 3.68
C VAL A 76 8.35 7.82 3.80
N SER A 77 9.12 7.29 4.77
CA SER A 77 10.53 7.66 4.96
C SER A 77 11.46 7.20 3.84
N ARG A 78 11.01 6.28 2.97
CA ARG A 78 11.77 5.75 1.84
C ARG A 78 11.32 6.34 0.49
N LEU A 79 10.36 7.25 0.49
CA LEU A 79 9.91 7.96 -0.71
C LEU A 79 10.73 9.25 -0.87
N GLU A 80 11.38 9.42 -2.03
CA GLU A 80 12.43 10.44 -2.19
C GLU A 80 11.97 11.79 -2.74
N LYS A 81 10.81 11.87 -3.41
CA LYS A 81 10.40 13.08 -4.15
C LYS A 81 8.95 13.47 -3.95
N THR A 82 8.05 12.61 -4.39
CA THR A 82 6.61 12.85 -4.35
C THR A 82 5.96 11.63 -3.72
N ILE A 83 5.20 11.86 -2.67
CA ILE A 83 4.46 10.81 -2.01
C ILE A 83 3.16 10.62 -2.78
N LYS A 84 3.04 9.48 -3.45
CA LYS A 84 1.78 9.04 -4.05
C LYS A 84 0.74 8.88 -2.94
N PRO A 85 -0.57 9.00 -3.24
CA PRO A 85 -1.61 8.65 -2.28
C PRO A 85 -1.32 7.27 -1.66
N ILE A 86 -1.49 7.18 -0.34
CA ILE A 86 -1.30 5.93 0.42
C ILE A 86 -2.65 5.52 0.99
N PHE A 87 -3.05 4.28 0.69
CA PHE A 87 -4.23 3.63 1.27
C PHE A 87 -3.75 2.56 2.26
N GLY A 88 -3.95 2.79 3.56
CA GLY A 88 -3.51 1.87 4.60
C GLY A 88 -4.58 0.83 4.95
N ILE A 89 -4.22 -0.46 4.96
CA ILE A 89 -5.06 -1.56 5.44
C ILE A 89 -4.38 -2.18 6.66
N ASN A 90 -5.09 -2.15 7.79
CA ASN A 90 -4.56 -2.64 9.05
C ASN A 90 -4.63 -4.16 9.18
N ILE A 91 -3.48 -4.80 9.37
CA ILE A 91 -3.39 -6.22 9.76
C ILE A 91 -3.26 -6.29 11.29
N GLY A 92 -4.39 -6.24 11.99
CA GLY A 92 -4.46 -6.23 13.46
C GLY A 92 -5.46 -5.20 14.01
N SER A 93 -5.04 -4.40 14.98
CA SER A 93 -5.85 -3.34 15.59
C SER A 93 -5.76 -2.03 14.78
N LEU A 94 -6.91 -1.45 14.45
CA LEU A 94 -7.01 -0.22 13.66
C LEU A 94 -6.20 0.93 14.29
N GLY A 95 -5.34 1.56 13.47
CA GLY A 95 -4.51 2.71 13.86
C GLY A 95 -5.09 4.04 13.39
N PHE A 96 -4.28 5.10 13.41
CA PHE A 96 -4.69 6.45 13.00
C PHE A 96 -4.46 6.74 11.52
N LEU A 97 -3.48 6.07 10.90
CA LEU A 97 -3.11 6.28 9.49
C LEU A 97 -3.74 5.23 8.56
N THR A 98 -4.12 4.07 9.09
CA THR A 98 -4.83 3.04 8.33
C THR A 98 -6.29 3.40 8.11
N CYS A 99 -6.81 3.16 6.91
CA CYS A 99 -8.19 3.47 6.52
C CYS A 99 -9.20 2.46 7.08
N LEU A 100 -8.84 1.16 7.08
CA LEU A 100 -9.73 0.07 7.50
C LEU A 100 -8.95 -1.17 7.97
N ASN A 101 -9.67 -2.14 8.54
CA ASN A 101 -9.12 -3.44 8.93
C ASN A 101 -9.04 -4.40 7.73
N SER A 102 -8.08 -5.33 7.74
CA SER A 102 -7.98 -6.41 6.75
C SER A 102 -9.26 -7.23 6.56
N SER A 103 -10.13 -7.35 7.57
CA SER A 103 -11.44 -8.00 7.43
C SER A 103 -12.38 -7.28 6.44
N ALA A 104 -12.18 -5.99 6.21
CA ALA A 104 -12.95 -5.14 5.31
C ALA A 104 -12.19 -4.82 4.01
N TYR A 105 -11.21 -5.64 3.60
CA TYR A 105 -10.39 -5.34 2.42
C TYR A 105 -11.21 -5.23 1.11
N HIS A 106 -12.35 -5.92 1.01
CA HIS A 106 -13.25 -5.79 -0.13
C HIS A 106 -13.76 -4.35 -0.31
N GLU A 107 -14.03 -3.63 0.79
CA GLU A 107 -14.42 -2.22 0.74
C GLU A 107 -13.26 -1.33 0.26
N ALA A 108 -12.00 -1.69 0.60
CA ALA A 108 -10.83 -1.03 0.05
C ALA A 108 -10.78 -1.20 -1.48
N VAL A 109 -10.95 -2.43 -1.97
CA VAL A 109 -10.94 -2.71 -3.41
C VAL A 109 -12.05 -1.93 -4.11
N GLU A 110 -13.28 -1.99 -3.60
CA GLU A 110 -14.42 -1.31 -4.23
C GLU A 110 -14.20 0.21 -4.26
N SER A 111 -13.78 0.82 -3.16
CA SER A 111 -13.52 2.26 -3.10
C SER A 111 -12.42 2.70 -4.07
N ILE A 112 -11.31 1.94 -4.15
CA ILE A 112 -10.19 2.22 -5.05
C ILE A 112 -10.62 2.08 -6.52
N VAL A 113 -11.26 0.97 -6.88
CA VAL A 113 -11.69 0.68 -8.25
C VAL A 113 -12.74 1.68 -8.72
N SER A 114 -13.70 2.03 -7.86
CA SER A 114 -14.74 3.02 -8.19
C SER A 114 -14.27 4.47 -8.10
N GLY A 115 -13.06 4.72 -7.58
CA GLY A 115 -12.54 6.07 -7.32
C GLY A 115 -13.31 6.81 -6.21
N LYS A 116 -14.10 6.11 -5.40
CA LYS A 116 -14.92 6.67 -4.32
C LYS A 116 -14.13 6.71 -3.01
N PHE A 117 -13.11 7.55 -2.97
CA PHE A 117 -12.33 7.84 -1.76
C PHE A 117 -11.98 9.33 -1.70
N ALA A 118 -11.78 9.84 -0.49
CA ALA A 118 -11.29 11.18 -0.25
C ALA A 118 -9.79 11.15 0.04
N LEU A 119 -9.06 12.14 -0.47
CA LEU A 119 -7.66 12.34 -0.12
C LEU A 119 -7.57 13.18 1.16
N SER A 120 -6.70 12.76 2.06
CA SER A 120 -6.34 13.52 3.26
C SER A 120 -4.89 13.92 3.17
N GLU A 121 -4.63 15.22 3.05
CA GLU A 121 -3.27 15.76 3.01
C GLU A 121 -2.67 15.78 4.42
N ARG A 122 -1.40 15.38 4.54
CA ARG A 122 -0.66 15.34 5.80
C ARG A 122 0.67 16.06 5.62
N VAL A 123 1.04 16.87 6.62
CA VAL A 123 2.29 17.63 6.61
C VAL A 123 3.45 16.75 7.08
N LEU A 124 4.60 16.87 6.41
CA LEU A 124 5.86 16.23 6.79
C LEU A 124 6.88 17.30 7.15
N LEU A 125 7.65 17.04 8.20
CA LEU A 125 8.76 17.90 8.62
C LEU A 125 10.07 17.33 8.12
N SER A 126 10.92 18.19 7.53
CA SER A 126 12.31 17.86 7.20
C SER A 126 13.22 18.41 8.28
N VAL A 127 14.16 17.60 8.75
CA VAL A 127 15.10 17.94 9.82
C VAL A 127 16.51 17.69 9.32
N GLN A 128 17.38 18.69 9.45
CA GLN A 128 18.80 18.61 9.14
C GLN A 128 19.59 19.01 10.39
N ILE A 129 20.56 18.19 10.79
CA ILE A 129 21.53 18.54 11.84
C ILE A 129 22.64 19.34 11.17
N VAL A 130 22.92 20.53 11.69
CA VAL A 130 23.98 21.45 11.24
C VAL A 130 25.12 21.52 12.24
#